data_AF-A0A838QH10-F1
#
_entry.id   AF-A0A838QH10-F1
#
_cell.length_a   1.000
_cell.length_b   1.000
_cell.length_c   1.000
_cell.angle_alpha   90.00
_cell.angle_beta   90.00
_cell.angle_gamma   90.00
#
_symmetry.space_group_name_H-M   'P 1'
#
loop_
_entity.id
_entity.type
_entity.pdbx_description
1 polymer ?
#
loop_
_entity_poly.entity_id
_entity_poly.type
_entity_poly.pdbx_seq_one_letter_code
_entity_poly.pdbx_strand_id
1 'polypeptide(L)'
;MIAVSSSGKSFRALAAYLAAGRSGEERERVAWAASRNLPTDDPELAATFMRASAARSDRIEKPVYHLALSFDPDDSVDRATMERVADRVLERLGLVEHQALIVAHRDRAHAHLHLMVNRVHPETGTAWERWKDRPLIQEVLLEEERAFGLREVAGTLAPRRAEEVQRSLFDELSPPRSGREPHSSSGPGRDGNGLRNPVRRSRVASLAQAIQTY
;
A
#
# COMPACT_ATOMS: atom_id res chain seq x y z
N MET A 1 -13.29 -7.23 7.35
CA MET A 1 -12.30 -6.80 6.35
C MET A 1 -12.54 -5.36 5.92
N ILE A 2 -11.48 -4.59 5.78
CA ILE A 2 -11.53 -3.26 5.17
C ILE A 2 -10.39 -3.12 4.17
N ALA A 3 -10.55 -2.22 3.20
CA ALA A 3 -9.50 -1.92 2.26
C ALA A 3 -9.43 -0.43 1.91
N VAL A 4 -8.22 -0.01 1.56
CA VAL A 4 -7.92 1.33 1.07
C VAL A 4 -7.03 1.22 -0.16
N SER A 5 -7.25 2.07 -1.15
CA SER A 5 -6.52 2.05 -2.41
C SER A 5 -5.97 3.41 -2.80
N SER A 6 -4.82 3.40 -3.47
CA SER A 6 -4.17 4.61 -4.00
C SER A 6 -3.48 4.34 -5.34
N SER A 7 -3.00 5.41 -5.98
CA SER A 7 -2.17 5.29 -7.19
C SER A 7 -0.87 6.04 -7.04
N GLY A 8 0.22 5.39 -7.45
CA GLY A 8 1.57 5.88 -7.31
C GLY A 8 2.33 5.98 -8.63
N LYS A 9 3.47 6.67 -8.59
CA LYS A 9 4.36 6.84 -9.75
C LYS A 9 5.48 5.81 -9.84
N SER A 10 5.86 5.19 -8.73
CA SER A 10 7.11 4.42 -8.62
C SER A 10 6.88 3.05 -8.01
N PHE A 11 7.03 2.01 -8.83
CA PHE A 11 7.05 0.62 -8.37
C PHE A 11 8.18 0.38 -7.39
N ARG A 12 9.38 0.95 -7.65
CA ARG A 12 10.55 0.80 -6.77
C ARG A 12 10.28 1.34 -5.37
N ALA A 13 9.67 2.53 -5.28
CA ALA A 13 9.38 3.14 -3.99
C ALA A 13 8.36 2.32 -3.19
N LEU A 14 7.32 1.81 -3.85
CA LEU A 14 6.33 0.96 -3.19
C LEU A 14 6.94 -0.37 -2.77
N ALA A 15 7.69 -1.06 -3.65
CA ALA A 15 8.35 -2.32 -3.31
C ALA A 15 9.31 -2.20 -2.13
N ALA A 16 10.14 -1.15 -2.08
CA ALA A 16 11.04 -0.91 -0.96
C ALA A 16 10.26 -0.72 0.36
N TYR A 17 9.16 0.04 0.31
CA TYR A 17 8.28 0.22 1.46
C TYR A 17 7.62 -1.09 1.90
N LEU A 18 7.13 -1.90 0.97
CA LEU A 18 6.51 -3.20 1.26
C LEU A 18 7.52 -4.20 1.83
N ALA A 19 8.77 -4.16 1.37
CA ALA A 19 9.81 -5.10 1.80
C ALA A 19 10.44 -4.73 3.15
N ALA A 20 10.58 -3.44 3.46
CA ALA A 20 11.43 -3.01 4.58
C ALA A 20 10.90 -1.79 5.35
N GLY A 21 9.65 -1.39 5.11
CA GLY A 21 9.01 -0.28 5.80
C GLY A 21 9.59 1.08 5.44
N ARG A 22 9.37 2.08 6.30
CA ARG A 22 9.77 3.47 6.01
C ARG A 22 11.26 3.71 6.24
N SER A 23 11.85 3.05 7.23
CA SER A 23 13.28 3.16 7.54
C SER A 23 14.15 2.36 6.58
N GLY A 24 13.59 1.32 5.95
CA GLY A 24 14.36 0.35 5.16
C GLY A 24 15.00 -0.76 6.02
N GLU A 25 14.69 -0.81 7.30
CA GLU A 25 15.28 -1.75 8.27
C GLU A 25 14.27 -2.82 8.75
N GLU A 26 12.98 -2.64 8.49
CA GLU A 26 11.89 -3.48 9.02
C GLU A 26 11.67 -4.75 8.18
N ARG A 27 12.72 -5.41 7.72
CA ARG A 27 12.63 -6.53 6.74
C ARG A 27 11.86 -7.75 7.27
N GLU A 28 11.93 -8.00 8.57
CA GLU A 28 11.24 -9.10 9.24
C GLU A 28 9.71 -8.94 9.27
N ARG A 29 9.19 -7.76 8.89
CA ARG A 29 7.75 -7.51 8.77
C ARG A 29 7.07 -8.37 7.72
N VAL A 30 7.79 -8.81 6.69
CA VAL A 30 7.20 -9.58 5.59
C VAL A 30 6.95 -11.01 6.05
N ALA A 31 5.67 -11.39 6.05
CA ALA A 31 5.27 -12.74 6.37
C ALA A 31 5.48 -13.71 5.22
N TRP A 32 5.09 -13.27 4.02
CA TRP A 32 5.27 -13.95 2.76
C TRP A 32 4.96 -12.96 1.63
N ALA A 33 5.45 -13.27 0.44
CA ALA A 33 5.08 -12.59 -0.80
C ALA A 33 4.65 -13.64 -1.83
N ALA A 34 3.74 -13.25 -2.72
CA ALA A 34 3.27 -14.08 -3.82
C ALA A 34 2.92 -13.18 -4.99
N SER A 35 3.28 -13.60 -6.19
CA SER A 35 3.08 -12.82 -7.40
C SER A 35 2.01 -13.42 -8.33
N ARG A 36 1.48 -12.57 -9.21
CA ARG A 36 0.62 -12.93 -10.34
C ARG A 36 1.18 -12.28 -11.59
N ASN A 37 1.30 -13.06 -12.67
CA ASN A 37 1.83 -12.61 -13.95
C ASN A 37 3.23 -11.98 -13.85
N LEU A 38 4.05 -12.49 -12.92
CA LEU A 38 5.44 -12.12 -12.72
C LEU A 38 6.28 -13.39 -12.52
N PRO A 39 7.57 -13.36 -12.90
CA PRO A 39 8.46 -14.51 -12.74
C PRO A 39 9.15 -14.55 -11.36
N THR A 40 8.68 -13.76 -10.39
CA THR A 40 9.35 -13.57 -9.10
C THR A 40 8.41 -13.06 -8.02
N ASP A 41 8.61 -13.55 -6.80
CA ASP A 41 7.95 -13.05 -5.58
C ASP A 41 8.82 -12.02 -4.84
N ASP A 42 10.05 -11.77 -5.30
CA ASP A 42 10.93 -10.74 -4.72
C ASP A 42 10.39 -9.33 -5.06
N PRO A 43 10.13 -8.46 -4.06
CA PRO A 43 9.56 -7.15 -4.31
C PRO A 43 10.39 -6.23 -5.22
N GLU A 44 11.72 -6.24 -5.09
CA GLU A 44 12.59 -5.35 -5.85
C GLU A 44 12.68 -5.77 -7.32
N LEU A 45 12.78 -7.08 -7.57
CA LEU A 45 12.73 -7.65 -8.93
C LEU A 45 11.34 -7.47 -9.54
N ALA A 46 10.26 -7.73 -8.79
CA ALA A 46 8.88 -7.49 -9.24
C ALA A 46 8.70 -6.02 -9.68
N ALA A 47 9.17 -5.06 -8.89
CA ALA A 47 9.13 -3.65 -9.27
C ALA A 47 9.93 -3.33 -10.54
N THR A 48 11.03 -4.05 -10.77
CA THR A 48 11.83 -3.90 -11.99
C THR A 48 11.08 -4.42 -13.22
N PHE A 49 10.47 -5.61 -13.15
CA PHE A 49 9.63 -6.15 -14.23
C PHE A 49 8.41 -5.28 -14.51
N MET A 50 7.71 -4.83 -13.47
CA MET A 50 6.54 -3.96 -13.60
C MET A 50 6.91 -2.61 -14.22
N ARG A 51 8.02 -2.00 -13.82
CA ARG A 51 8.53 -0.76 -14.42
C ARG A 51 8.86 -0.95 -15.90
N ALA A 52 9.54 -2.03 -16.26
CA ALA A 52 9.88 -2.33 -17.66
C ALA A 52 8.62 -2.53 -18.52
N SER A 53 7.61 -3.22 -17.98
CA SER A 53 6.34 -3.44 -18.67
C SER A 53 5.54 -2.14 -18.84
N ALA A 54 5.45 -1.31 -17.79
CA ALA A 54 4.76 -0.03 -17.84
C ALA A 54 5.46 1.01 -18.73
N ALA A 55 6.78 0.92 -18.92
CA ALA A 55 7.54 1.83 -19.79
C ALA A 55 7.14 1.74 -21.28
N ARG A 56 6.38 0.71 -21.67
CA ARG A 56 5.76 0.60 -23.01
C ARG A 56 4.67 1.66 -23.24
N SER A 57 4.21 2.32 -22.18
CA SER A 57 3.15 3.34 -22.21
C SER A 57 3.60 4.62 -21.49
N ASP A 58 4.32 5.47 -22.22
CA ASP A 58 4.91 6.73 -21.75
C ASP A 58 3.90 7.77 -21.23
N ARG A 59 2.63 7.66 -21.65
CA ARG A 59 1.55 8.59 -21.25
C ARG A 59 1.03 8.36 -19.83
N ILE A 60 1.35 7.25 -19.18
CA ILE A 60 0.74 6.86 -17.90
C ILE A 60 1.57 7.38 -16.71
N GLU A 61 1.18 8.52 -16.15
CA GLU A 61 1.92 9.16 -15.06
C GLU A 61 1.93 8.37 -13.74
N LYS A 62 0.88 7.57 -13.48
CA LYS A 62 0.70 6.83 -12.22
C LYS A 62 0.38 5.35 -12.52
N PRO A 63 1.37 4.56 -12.96
CA PRO A 63 1.15 3.18 -13.38
C PRO A 63 0.94 2.22 -12.19
N VAL A 64 1.24 2.64 -10.98
CA VAL A 64 1.12 1.79 -9.78
C VAL A 64 -0.27 1.93 -9.19
N TYR A 65 -0.93 0.81 -8.91
CA TYR A 65 -2.10 0.73 -8.03
C TYR A 65 -1.69 0.01 -6.74
N HIS A 66 -1.91 0.65 -5.60
CA HIS A 66 -1.64 0.08 -4.28
C HIS A 66 -2.96 -0.15 -3.58
N LEU A 67 -3.18 -1.38 -3.13
CA LEU A 67 -4.30 -1.75 -2.28
C LEU A 67 -3.75 -2.28 -0.96
N ALA A 68 -4.23 -1.77 0.17
CA ALA A 68 -4.01 -2.38 1.48
C ALA A 68 -5.33 -2.93 2.00
N LEU A 69 -5.31 -4.17 2.49
CA LEU A 69 -6.46 -4.89 3.02
C LEU A 69 -6.13 -5.39 4.41
N SER A 70 -7.00 -5.10 5.37
CA SER A 70 -6.90 -5.60 6.74
C SER A 70 -8.09 -6.48 7.10
N PHE A 71 -7.79 -7.59 7.76
CA PHE A 71 -8.78 -8.45 8.39
C PHE A 71 -9.17 -7.90 9.77
N ASP A 72 -10.31 -8.37 10.29
CA ASP A 72 -10.69 -8.04 11.66
C ASP A 72 -9.66 -8.66 12.63
N PRO A 73 -9.20 -7.96 13.68
CA PRO A 73 -8.17 -8.47 14.58
C PRO A 73 -8.54 -9.77 15.30
N ASP A 74 -9.83 -10.01 15.50
CA ASP A 74 -10.32 -11.20 16.19
C ASP A 74 -10.57 -12.37 15.21
N ASP A 75 -10.33 -12.19 13.90
CA ASP A 75 -10.43 -13.23 12.87
C ASP A 75 -9.07 -13.90 12.65
N SER A 76 -9.04 -15.23 12.77
CA SER A 76 -7.86 -16.02 12.39
C SER A 76 -7.97 -16.44 10.94
N VAL A 77 -7.09 -15.89 10.09
CA VAL A 77 -7.02 -16.22 8.67
C VAL A 77 -5.67 -16.83 8.32
N ASP A 78 -5.71 -17.87 7.50
CA ASP A 78 -4.51 -18.52 6.96
C ASP A 78 -4.08 -17.91 5.62
N ARG A 79 -2.90 -18.30 5.15
CA ARG A 79 -2.36 -17.83 3.86
C ARG A 79 -3.30 -18.10 2.70
N ALA A 80 -3.94 -19.27 2.65
CA ALA A 80 -4.83 -19.65 1.55
C ALA A 80 -6.06 -18.72 1.47
N THR A 81 -6.64 -18.38 2.62
CA THR A 81 -7.73 -17.41 2.73
C THR A 81 -7.28 -16.03 2.26
N MET A 82 -6.11 -15.58 2.71
CA MET A 82 -5.56 -14.28 2.32
C MET A 82 -5.28 -14.17 0.81
N GLU A 83 -4.67 -15.20 0.22
CA GLU A 83 -4.42 -15.26 -1.22
C GLU A 83 -5.74 -15.28 -2.01
N ARG A 84 -6.73 -16.08 -1.56
CA ARG A 84 -8.04 -16.12 -2.20
C ARG A 84 -8.73 -14.76 -2.19
N VAL A 85 -8.74 -14.06 -1.06
CA VAL A 85 -9.34 -12.72 -0.98
C VAL A 85 -8.63 -11.75 -1.93
N ALA A 86 -7.30 -11.77 -1.98
CA ALA A 86 -6.53 -10.93 -2.91
C ALA A 86 -6.87 -11.23 -4.38
N ASP A 87 -6.95 -12.52 -4.75
CA ASP A 87 -7.28 -12.96 -6.10
C ASP A 87 -8.72 -12.60 -6.49
N ARG A 88 -9.68 -12.75 -5.56
CA ARG A 88 -11.09 -12.34 -5.77
C ARG A 88 -11.23 -10.83 -5.97
N VAL A 89 -10.43 -10.04 -5.27
CA VAL A 89 -10.38 -8.59 -5.51
C VAL A 89 -9.81 -8.27 -6.90
N LEU A 90 -8.71 -8.92 -7.30
CA LEU A 90 -8.14 -8.74 -8.64
C LEU A 90 -9.15 -9.14 -9.73
N GLU A 91 -9.86 -10.24 -9.55
CA GLU A 91 -10.93 -10.69 -10.45
C GLU A 91 -12.06 -9.66 -10.53
N ARG A 92 -12.59 -9.21 -9.39
CA ARG A 92 -13.68 -8.23 -9.33
C ARG A 92 -13.33 -6.90 -9.99
N LEU A 93 -12.06 -6.50 -9.95
CA LEU A 93 -11.57 -5.28 -10.58
C LEU A 93 -11.18 -5.45 -12.05
N GLY A 94 -11.21 -6.67 -12.60
CA GLY A 94 -10.77 -6.94 -13.97
C GLY A 94 -9.26 -6.84 -14.16
N LEU A 95 -8.49 -7.20 -13.14
CA LEU A 95 -7.02 -7.10 -13.08
C LEU A 95 -6.32 -8.47 -13.14
N VAL A 96 -7.02 -9.55 -13.49
CA VAL A 96 -6.49 -10.93 -13.51
C VAL A 96 -5.26 -11.09 -14.40
N GLU A 97 -5.23 -10.40 -15.54
CA GLU A 97 -4.12 -10.43 -16.51
C GLU A 97 -3.01 -9.41 -16.20
N HIS A 98 -3.21 -8.56 -15.19
CA HIS A 98 -2.23 -7.55 -14.80
C HIS A 98 -1.15 -8.14 -13.89
N GLN A 99 0.03 -7.55 -13.93
CA GLN A 99 1.11 -7.91 -13.01
C GLN A 99 0.74 -7.44 -11.60
N ALA A 100 0.76 -8.37 -10.63
CA ALA A 100 0.49 -8.06 -9.23
C ALA A 100 1.51 -8.73 -8.31
N LEU A 101 1.91 -8.01 -7.26
CA LEU A 101 2.65 -8.56 -6.13
C LEU A 101 1.80 -8.40 -4.88
N ILE A 102 1.52 -9.52 -4.21
CA ILE A 102 0.83 -9.60 -2.93
C ILE A 102 1.89 -9.76 -1.85
N VAL A 103 1.85 -8.92 -0.84
CA VAL A 103 2.77 -8.96 0.31
C VAL A 103 1.95 -8.97 1.58
N ALA A 104 2.03 -10.05 2.36
CA ALA A 104 1.46 -10.09 3.69
C ALA A 104 2.51 -9.67 4.72
N HIS A 105 2.06 -8.90 5.71
CA HIS A 105 2.91 -8.47 6.81
C HIS A 105 2.49 -9.14 8.13
N ARG A 106 3.42 -9.23 9.08
CA ARG A 106 3.24 -9.82 10.43
C ARG A 106 3.64 -8.87 11.57
N ASP A 107 3.77 -7.59 11.28
CA ASP A 107 4.21 -6.53 12.18
C ASP A 107 3.05 -5.83 12.93
N ARG A 108 1.80 -6.30 12.73
CA ARG A 108 0.60 -5.80 13.40
C ARG A 108 -0.15 -6.94 14.10
N ALA A 109 -1.00 -6.56 15.04
CA ALA A 109 -1.87 -7.49 15.76
C ALA A 109 -2.95 -8.15 14.87
N HIS A 110 -3.23 -7.57 13.70
CA HIS A 110 -4.21 -8.10 12.75
C HIS A 110 -3.53 -8.49 11.44
N ALA A 111 -4.07 -9.53 10.81
CA ALA A 111 -3.63 -9.94 9.48
C ALA A 111 -3.94 -8.84 8.47
N HIS A 112 -2.97 -8.53 7.61
CA HIS A 112 -3.15 -7.58 6.53
C HIS A 112 -2.21 -7.90 5.36
N LEU A 113 -2.62 -7.45 4.19
CA LEU A 113 -1.90 -7.65 2.94
C LEU A 113 -1.92 -6.40 2.08
N HIS A 114 -0.85 -6.22 1.31
CA HIS A 114 -0.70 -5.18 0.33
C HIS A 114 -0.60 -5.77 -1.06
N LEU A 115 -1.32 -5.19 -2.02
CA LEU A 115 -1.16 -5.48 -3.44
C LEU A 115 -0.49 -4.28 -4.10
N MET A 116 0.64 -4.54 -4.75
CA MET A 116 1.22 -3.65 -5.75
C MET A 116 0.82 -4.20 -7.13
N VAL A 117 -0.03 -3.46 -7.86
CA VAL A 117 -0.52 -3.86 -9.17
C VAL A 117 -0.02 -2.88 -10.23
N ASN A 118 0.44 -3.40 -11.36
CA ASN A 118 0.69 -2.60 -12.56
C ASN A 118 -0.63 -2.32 -13.28
N ARG A 119 -1.06 -1.05 -13.29
CA ARG A 119 -2.26 -0.62 -14.02
C ARG A 119 -2.09 -0.76 -15.52
N VAL A 120 -0.87 -0.74 -16.05
CA VAL A 120 -0.64 -0.91 -17.48
C VAL A 120 -0.76 -2.39 -17.82
N HIS A 121 -1.74 -2.72 -18.66
CA HIS A 121 -1.91 -4.10 -19.13
C HIS A 121 -0.67 -4.53 -19.94
N PRO A 122 -0.08 -5.71 -19.66
CA PRO A 122 1.19 -6.12 -20.27
C PRO A 122 1.13 -6.22 -21.80
N GLU A 123 0.02 -6.75 -22.34
CA GLU A 123 -0.17 -6.89 -23.79
C GLU A 123 -0.63 -5.59 -24.47
N THR A 124 -1.72 -4.98 -24.00
CA THR A 124 -2.34 -3.83 -24.71
C THR A 124 -1.66 -2.49 -24.43
N GLY A 125 -0.85 -2.39 -23.38
CA GLY A 125 -0.27 -1.12 -22.93
C GLY A 125 -1.30 -0.12 -22.39
N THR A 126 -2.58 -0.50 -22.27
CA THR A 126 -3.62 0.39 -21.78
C THR A 126 -3.66 0.39 -20.26
N ALA A 127 -3.82 1.57 -19.66
CA ALA A 127 -3.97 1.67 -18.21
C ALA A 127 -5.38 1.31 -17.76
N TRP A 128 -5.49 0.46 -16.75
CA TRP A 128 -6.72 0.19 -16.04
C TRP A 128 -7.25 1.45 -15.35
N GLU A 129 -8.56 1.67 -15.50
CA GLU A 129 -9.27 2.80 -14.93
C GLU A 129 -9.80 2.48 -13.53
N ARG A 130 -9.54 3.39 -12.60
CA ARG A 130 -9.89 3.22 -11.17
C ARG A 130 -11.36 3.47 -10.84
N TRP A 131 -12.15 3.78 -11.85
CA TRP A 131 -13.54 4.14 -11.65
C TRP A 131 -14.27 3.03 -10.90
N LYS A 132 -14.91 3.40 -9.77
CA LYS A 132 -15.65 2.49 -8.88
C LYS A 132 -14.82 1.36 -8.24
N ASP A 133 -13.51 1.51 -8.11
CA ASP A 133 -12.69 0.51 -7.40
C ASP A 133 -13.18 0.25 -5.97
N ARG A 134 -13.42 1.31 -5.18
CA ARG A 134 -13.86 1.22 -3.78
C ARG A 134 -15.16 0.43 -3.57
N PRO A 135 -16.30 0.75 -4.22
CA PRO A 135 -17.53 -0.02 -4.02
C PRO A 135 -17.38 -1.47 -4.50
N LEU A 136 -16.69 -1.71 -5.61
CA LEU A 136 -16.44 -3.07 -6.10
C LEU A 136 -15.61 -3.90 -5.11
N ILE A 137 -14.59 -3.29 -4.50
CA ILE A 137 -13.80 -3.92 -3.44
C ILE A 137 -14.68 -4.21 -2.23
N GLN A 138 -15.48 -3.25 -1.76
CA GLN A 138 -16.34 -3.47 -0.59
C GLN A 138 -17.34 -4.62 -0.79
N GLU A 139 -17.92 -4.73 -1.98
CA GLU A 139 -18.82 -5.83 -2.35
C GLU A 139 -18.10 -7.19 -2.23
N VAL A 140 -16.93 -7.35 -2.85
CA VAL A 140 -16.21 -8.63 -2.80
C VAL A 140 -15.66 -8.95 -1.41
N LEU A 141 -15.26 -7.95 -0.62
CA LEU A 141 -14.85 -8.20 0.77
C LEU A 141 -16.01 -8.75 1.59
N LEU A 142 -17.21 -8.18 1.45
CA LEU A 142 -18.41 -8.66 2.14
C LEU A 142 -18.81 -10.07 1.69
N GLU A 143 -18.67 -10.37 0.39
CA GLU A 143 -18.89 -11.73 -0.14
C GLU A 143 -17.92 -12.74 0.48
N GLU A 144 -16.62 -12.43 0.53
CA GLU A 144 -15.63 -13.35 1.09
C GLU A 144 -15.73 -13.45 2.62
N GLU A 145 -16.07 -12.36 3.34
CA GLU A 145 -16.37 -12.43 4.78
C GLU A 145 -17.44 -13.48 5.06
N ARG A 146 -18.55 -13.43 4.32
CA ARG A 146 -19.64 -14.40 4.43
C ARG A 146 -19.22 -15.80 4.03
N ALA A 147 -18.45 -15.94 2.96
CA ALA A 147 -18.01 -17.24 2.45
C ALA A 147 -17.11 -17.97 3.47
N PHE A 148 -16.30 -17.24 4.23
CA PHE A 148 -15.39 -17.78 5.22
C PHE A 148 -15.91 -17.74 6.66
N GLY A 149 -17.12 -17.19 6.88
CA GLY A 149 -17.68 -17.02 8.23
C GLY A 149 -16.89 -16.03 9.10
N LEU A 150 -16.24 -15.05 8.47
CA LEU A 150 -15.50 -13.98 9.14
C LEU A 150 -16.47 -12.90 9.65
N ARG A 151 -16.01 -12.04 10.55
CA ARG A 151 -16.84 -10.92 11.01
C ARG A 151 -17.12 -9.96 9.87
N GLU A 152 -18.41 -9.71 9.61
CA GLU A 152 -18.83 -8.65 8.71
C GLU A 152 -18.45 -7.30 9.33
N VAL A 153 -17.43 -6.64 8.77
CA VAL A 153 -17.07 -5.29 9.19
C VAL A 153 -17.89 -4.32 8.37
N ALA A 154 -18.62 -3.42 9.03
CA ALA A 154 -19.29 -2.34 8.34
C ALA A 154 -18.25 -1.57 7.53
N GLY A 155 -18.32 -1.68 6.19
CA GLY A 155 -17.27 -1.21 5.29
C GLY A 155 -16.93 0.27 5.47
N THR A 156 -15.92 0.77 4.76
CA THR A 156 -15.41 2.16 4.85
C THR A 156 -16.43 3.28 4.57
N LEU A 157 -17.70 2.96 4.34
CA LEU A 157 -18.84 3.87 4.22
C LEU A 157 -19.67 3.98 5.53
N ALA A 158 -19.35 3.18 6.57
CA ALA A 158 -20.01 3.22 7.87
C ALA A 158 -19.18 4.04 8.90
N PRO A 159 -19.80 4.98 9.64
CA PRO A 159 -19.07 6.12 10.20
C PRO A 159 -18.29 5.92 11.52
N ARG A 160 -18.32 4.76 12.19
CA ARG A 160 -17.84 4.70 13.62
C ARG A 160 -16.65 3.81 13.97
N ARG A 161 -16.16 2.96 13.07
CA ARG A 161 -14.91 2.18 13.27
C ARG A 161 -13.89 2.37 12.13
N ALA A 162 -14.33 2.97 11.04
CA ALA A 162 -13.52 3.21 9.85
C ALA A 162 -12.43 4.27 10.09
N GLU A 163 -12.66 5.33 10.86
CA GLU A 163 -11.73 6.48 10.90
C GLU A 163 -10.36 6.19 11.51
N GLU A 164 -10.26 5.36 12.56
CA GLU A 164 -8.97 5.03 13.19
C GLU A 164 -8.17 4.05 12.34
N VAL A 165 -8.83 3.00 11.83
CA VAL A 165 -8.18 2.02 10.97
C VAL A 165 -7.84 2.64 9.61
N GLN A 166 -8.71 3.50 9.08
CA GLN A 166 -8.45 4.28 7.85
C GLN A 166 -7.27 5.23 8.05
N ARG A 167 -7.08 5.84 9.23
CA ARG A 167 -5.92 6.71 9.49
C ARG A 167 -4.62 5.92 9.55
N SER A 168 -4.61 4.77 10.24
CA SER A 168 -3.45 3.86 10.26
C SER A 168 -3.11 3.34 8.86
N LEU A 169 -4.12 2.93 8.10
CA LEU A 169 -3.96 2.44 6.74
C LEU A 169 -3.55 3.54 5.75
N PHE A 170 -4.01 4.78 5.94
CA PHE A 170 -3.65 5.91 5.07
C PHE A 170 -2.21 6.36 5.30
N ASP A 171 -1.72 6.27 6.54
CA ASP A 171 -0.29 6.39 6.83
C ASP A 171 0.51 5.30 6.09
N GLU A 172 -0.01 4.07 5.98
CA GLU A 172 0.65 2.98 5.24
C GLU A 172 0.62 3.17 3.72
N LEU A 173 -0.46 3.71 3.15
CA LEU A 173 -0.58 4.00 1.72
C LEU A 173 0.25 5.20 1.24
N SER A 174 0.88 5.95 2.15
CA SER A 174 1.66 7.14 1.84
C SER A 174 3.16 6.82 1.88
N PRO A 175 3.76 6.31 0.78
CA PRO A 175 5.21 6.21 0.71
C PRO A 175 5.82 7.62 0.81
N PRO A 176 7.05 7.75 1.33
CA PRO A 176 7.70 9.05 1.45
C PRO A 176 7.74 9.73 0.07
N ARG A 177 7.38 11.03 0.04
CA ARG A 177 7.65 11.86 -1.14
C ARG A 177 9.15 11.76 -1.40
N SER A 178 9.55 11.35 -2.60
CA SER A 178 10.95 11.40 -3.01
C SER A 178 11.46 12.81 -2.73
N GLY A 179 12.37 12.95 -1.76
CA GLY A 179 13.02 14.22 -1.48
C GLY A 179 13.63 14.70 -2.78
N ARG A 180 13.33 15.94 -3.19
CA ARG A 180 14.20 16.62 -4.15
C ARG A 180 15.58 16.64 -3.51
N GLU A 181 16.56 16.03 -4.16
CA GLU A 181 17.94 16.31 -3.79
C GLU A 181 18.16 17.83 -3.91
N PRO A 182 18.72 18.49 -2.89
CA PRO A 182 19.05 19.89 -3.01
C PRO A 182 20.16 20.00 -4.06
N HIS A 183 19.83 20.63 -5.19
CA HIS A 183 20.83 21.09 -6.14
C HIS A 183 21.79 22.02 -5.41
N SER A 184 23.03 21.56 -5.23
CA SER A 184 24.14 22.39 -4.77
C SER A 184 24.53 23.35 -5.90
N SER A 185 23.93 24.54 -5.94
CA SER A 185 24.47 25.67 -6.68
C SER A 185 25.28 26.55 -5.74
N SER A 186 26.59 26.44 -5.85
CA SER A 186 27.59 27.36 -5.32
C SER A 186 27.47 28.74 -5.98
N GLY A 187 27.36 29.81 -5.18
CA GLY A 187 27.47 31.22 -5.61
C GLY A 187 27.26 32.20 -4.43
N PRO A 188 27.98 33.34 -4.36
CA PRO A 188 28.42 33.94 -3.11
C PRO A 188 27.44 34.96 -2.49
N GLY A 189 27.69 35.24 -1.20
CA GLY A 189 26.78 35.89 -0.27
C GLY A 189 26.48 37.37 -0.47
N ARG A 190 25.49 37.82 0.33
CA ARG A 190 25.28 39.19 0.81
C ARG A 190 24.29 39.16 2.00
N ASP A 191 24.88 39.27 3.18
CA ASP A 191 24.53 40.09 4.34
C ASP A 191 23.15 40.78 4.33
N GLY A 192 22.37 40.60 5.42
CA GLY A 192 21.28 41.53 5.71
C GLY A 192 20.14 41.02 6.61
N ASN A 193 20.37 41.06 7.92
CA ASN A 193 19.40 41.43 8.96
C ASN A 193 18.19 40.52 9.30
N GLY A 194 18.30 39.87 10.46
CA GLY A 194 17.36 40.08 11.57
C GLY A 194 15.99 39.39 11.50
N LEU A 195 15.85 38.27 12.22
CA LEU A 195 14.95 38.13 13.38
C LEU A 195 15.11 36.72 13.98
N ARG A 196 15.62 36.67 15.22
CA ARG A 196 15.68 35.46 16.05
C ARG A 196 14.31 35.22 16.70
N ASN A 197 13.83 33.97 16.69
CA ASN A 197 13.08 33.38 17.80
C ASN A 197 13.12 31.83 17.70
N PRO A 198 12.86 31.06 18.78
CA PRO A 198 13.78 30.04 19.24
C PRO A 198 13.30 28.61 18.90
N VAL A 199 14.26 27.71 19.02
CA VAL A 199 14.15 26.24 19.06
C VAL A 199 12.81 25.75 19.64
N ARG A 200 12.07 24.94 18.89
CA ARG A 200 11.19 23.92 19.47
C ARG A 200 11.61 22.52 19.03
N ARG A 201 11.88 21.73 20.05
CA ARG A 201 12.49 20.41 20.09
C ARG A 201 11.59 19.35 19.44
N SER A 202 12.27 18.31 18.99
CA SER A 202 11.79 16.99 18.61
C SER A 202 10.57 16.49 19.41
N ARG A 203 9.56 16.01 18.69
CA ARG A 203 8.60 15.02 19.19
C ARG A 203 8.73 13.75 18.37
N VAL A 204 9.83 13.04 18.63
CA VAL A 204 9.94 11.61 18.33
C VAL A 204 9.98 10.94 19.70
N ALA A 205 8.81 10.77 20.32
CA ALA A 205 8.61 9.95 21.51
C ALA A 205 7.10 9.80 21.78
N SER A 206 6.70 8.55 22.02
CA SER A 206 5.42 8.05 22.52
C SER A 206 4.19 8.16 21.60
N LEU A 207 4.04 7.17 20.71
CA LEU A 207 2.72 6.64 20.33
C LEU A 207 2.69 5.11 20.58
N ALA A 208 3.26 4.70 21.71
CA ALA A 208 3.35 3.30 22.15
C ALA A 208 2.57 3.02 23.44
N GLN A 209 1.61 3.88 23.82
CA GLN A 209 0.82 3.74 25.06
C GLN A 209 -0.64 4.16 24.89
N ALA A 210 -1.38 3.53 23.97
CA ALA A 210 -2.82 3.78 23.87
C ALA A 210 -3.70 2.54 23.62
N ILE A 211 -3.15 1.32 23.69
CA ILE A 211 -3.98 0.10 23.61
C ILE A 211 -3.54 -0.86 24.71
N GLN A 212 -3.90 -0.48 25.94
CA GLN A 212 -3.89 -1.34 27.11
C GLN A 212 -4.96 -0.83 28.09
N THR A 213 -6.22 -0.90 27.68
CA THR A 213 -7.34 -0.99 28.62
C THR A 213 -8.49 -1.77 27.96
N TYR A 214 -8.76 -2.94 28.54
CA TYR A 214 -9.76 -3.98 28.21
C TYR A 214 -9.38 -4.96 27.13
#